data_AF-A0A2H0XC49-F1
#
_entry.id   AF-A0A2H0XC49-F1
#
_cell.length_a   1.000
_cell.length_b   1.000
_cell.length_c   1.000
_cell.angle_alpha   90.00
_cell.angle_beta   90.00
_cell.angle_gamma   90.00
#
_symmetry.space_group_name_H-M   'P 1'
#
loop_
_entity.id
_entity.type
_entity.pdbx_description
1 polymer ?
#
loop_
_entity_poly.entity_id
_entity_poly.type
_entity_poly.pdbx_seq_one_letter_code
_entity_poly.pdbx_strand_id
1 'polypeptide(L)' 'MKNHTCSKDLYIKFLKVTSVRYSALSLSEVSPVDISHDAVSRWLSDTKCQPKDIWDKAND' A
#
# COMPACT_ATOMS: atom_id res chain seq x y z
N MET A 1 18.30 6.31 7.42
CA MET A 1 17.07 6.16 6.62
C MET A 1 16.33 4.95 7.15
N LYS A 2 15.05 5.07 7.53
CA LYS A 2 14.24 3.88 7.82
C LYS A 2 13.99 3.18 6.49
N ASN A 3 14.48 1.95 6.31
CA ASN A 3 14.21 1.17 5.12
C ASN A 3 12.77 0.66 5.22
N HIS A 4 11.81 1.43 4.70
CA HIS A 4 10.44 0.98 4.63
C HIS A 4 10.32 -0.07 3.53
N THR A 5 9.81 -1.25 3.89
CA THR A 5 9.48 -2.32 2.94
C THR A 5 8.33 -1.93 2.02
N CYS A 6 7.47 -1.01 2.48
CA CYS A 6 6.34 -0.47 1.72
C CYS A 6 6.74 0.83 0.99
N SER A 7 6.11 1.09 -0.16
CA SER A 7 6.27 2.29 -0.96
C SER A 7 4.92 2.83 -1.43
N LYS A 8 4.88 4.10 -1.85
CA LYS A 8 3.63 4.73 -2.34
C LYS A 8 3.03 3.97 -3.51
N ASP A 9 3.85 3.49 -4.43
CA ASP A 9 3.41 2.72 -5.61
C ASP A 9 2.80 1.37 -5.20
N LEU A 10 3.46 0.66 -4.27
CA LEU A 10 2.95 -0.59 -3.74
C LEU A 10 1.61 -0.40 -3.04
N TYR A 11 1.46 0.66 -2.24
CA TYR A 11 0.22 0.96 -1.55
C TYR A 11 -0.92 1.34 -2.51
N ILE A 12 -0.64 2.06 -3.59
CA ILE A 12 -1.63 2.35 -4.64
C ILE A 12 -2.08 1.06 -5.33
N LYS A 13 -1.14 0.18 -5.70
CA LYS A 13 -1.46 -1.12 -6.29
C LYS A 13 -2.30 -1.98 -5.35
N PHE A 14 -1.93 -2.01 -4.07
CA PHE A 14 -2.74 -2.65 -3.04
C PHE A 14 -4.16 -2.08 -3.05
N LEU A 15 -4.34 -0.76 -2.94
CA LEU A 15 -5.65 -0.11 -2.95
C LEU A 15 -6.49 -0.42 -4.20
N LYS A 16 -5.87 -0.47 -5.37
CA LYS A 16 -6.52 -0.89 -6.63
C LYS A 16 -7.04 -2.33 -6.56
N VAL A 17 -6.25 -3.25 -6.02
CA VAL A 17 -6.67 -4.65 -5.92
C VAL A 17 -7.72 -4.81 -4.82
N THR A 18 -7.57 -4.18 -3.65
CA THR A 18 -8.58 -4.25 -2.58
C THR A 18 -9.90 -3.57 -2.94
N SER A 19 -9.91 -2.53 -3.79
CA SER A 19 -11.17 -1.91 -4.21
C SER A 19 -12.02 -2.84 -5.06
N VAL A 20 -11.39 -3.74 -5.83
CA VAL A 20 -12.07 -4.75 -6.66
C VAL A 20 -12.30 -6.06 -5.89
N ARG A 21 -11.30 -6.49 -5.13
CA ARG A 21 -11.27 -7.76 -4.39
C ARG A 21 -10.89 -7.47 -2.94
N TYR A 22 -11.88 -7.29 -2.08
CA TYR A 22 -11.72 -7.20 -0.63
C TYR A 22 -11.18 -8.53 -0.07
N SER A 23 -9.89 -8.78 -0.25
CA SER A 23 -9.18 -10.00 0.14
C SER A 23 -7.98 -9.65 1.00
N ALA A 24 -7.73 -10.49 2.02
CA ALA A 24 -6.54 -10.38 2.85
C ALA A 24 -5.25 -10.75 2.11
N LEU A 25 -5.36 -11.40 0.94
CA LEU A 25 -4.20 -11.79 0.11
C LEU A 25 -3.76 -10.68 -0.85
N SER A 26 -4.57 -9.64 -1.02
CA SER A 26 -4.32 -8.58 -2.01
C SER A 26 -2.97 -7.90 -1.83
N LEU A 27 -2.45 -7.84 -0.60
CA LEU A 27 -1.12 -7.26 -0.32
C LEU A 27 0.02 -8.17 -0.80
N SER A 28 -0.08 -9.48 -0.57
CA SER A 28 0.88 -10.47 -1.03
C SER A 28 0.85 -10.65 -2.55
N GLU A 29 -0.30 -10.44 -3.19
CA GLU A 29 -0.44 -10.52 -4.65
C GLU A 29 0.27 -9.38 -5.39
N VAL A 30 0.30 -8.18 -4.80
CA VAL A 30 0.89 -6.97 -5.43
C VAL A 30 2.33 -6.70 -5.00
N SER A 31 2.78 -7.35 -3.93
CA SER A 31 4.12 -7.13 -3.38
C SER A 31 5.13 -8.12 -3.98
N PRO A 32 6.27 -7.64 -4.52
CA PRO A 32 7.35 -8.51 -4.98
C PRO A 32 8.11 -9.18 -3.84
N VAL A 33 7.84 -8.77 -2.59
CA VAL A 33 8.48 -9.26 -1.37
C VAL A 33 7.42 -9.62 -0.35
N ASP A 34 7.73 -10.56 0.55
CA ASP A 34 6.84 -10.87 1.66
C ASP A 34 6.74 -9.66 2.60
N ILE A 35 5.56 -9.06 2.66
CA ILE A 35 5.30 -7.82 3.41
C ILE A 35 4.09 -8.02 4.32
N SER A 36 4.25 -7.63 5.58
CA SER A 36 3.16 -7.66 6.55
C SER A 36 2.35 -6.37 6.51
N HIS A 37 1.08 -6.45 6.92
CA HIS A 37 0.23 -5.28 7.12
C HIS A 37 0.84 -4.30 8.14
N ASP A 38 1.59 -4.78 9.14
CA ASP A 38 2.30 -3.92 10.09
C ASP A 38 3.36 -3.04 9.42
N ALA A 39 4.05 -3.56 8.41
CA ALA A 39 5.03 -2.78 7.66
C ALA A 39 4.36 -1.64 6.87
N VAL A 40 3.18 -1.90 6.30
CA VAL A 40 2.36 -0.89 5.64
C VAL A 40 1.87 0.16 6.63
N SER A 41 1.34 -0.25 7.79
CA SER A 41 0.89 0.65 8.85
C SER A 41 2.01 1.56 9.38
N ARG A 42 3.22 1.01 9.55
CA ARG A 42 4.42 1.79 9.90
C ARG A 42 4.81 2.78 8.81
N TRP A 43 4.73 2.37 7.54
CA TRP A 43 4.99 3.26 6.42
C TRP A 43 3.96 4.38 6.30
N LEU A 44 2.67 4.10 6.49
CA LEU A 44 1.61 5.10 6.51
C LEU A 44 1.79 6.09 7.67
N SER A 45 2.21 5.60 8.84
CA SER A 45 2.43 6.45 10.02
C SER A 45 3.64 7.37 9.86
N ASP A 46 4.68 6.94 9.12
CA ASP A 46 5.90 7.71 8.88
C ASP A 46 5.78 8.63 7.66
N THR A 47 5.05 8.18 6.63
CA THR A 47 4.88 8.91 5.37
C THR A 47 3.83 10.00 5.53
N LYS A 48 4.24 11.26 5.36
CA LYS A 48 3.34 12.42 5.21
C LYS A 48 2.62 12.44 3.85
N CYS A 49 1.97 11.35 3.48
CA CYS A 49 1.19 11.25 2.24
C CYS A 49 -0.25 11.66 2.52
N GLN A 50 -0.81 12.54 1.69
CA GLN A 50 -2.21 12.90 1.83
C GLN A 50 -3.07 11.75 1.26
N PRO A 51 -4.13 11.32 1.95
CA PRO A 51 -5.02 10.27 1.46
C PRO A 51 -5.54 10.55 0.04
N LYS A 52 -5.79 11.82 -0.30
CA LYS A 52 -6.20 12.25 -1.65
C LYS A 52 -5.20 11.85 -2.74
N ASP A 53 -3.90 12.03 -2.49
CA ASP A 53 -2.84 11.79 -3.48
C ASP A 53 -2.65 10.30 -3.77
N ILE A 54 -3.19 9.45 -2.90
CA ILE A 54 -3.18 8.01 -3.02
C ILE A 54 -4.49 7.55 -3.67
N TRP A 55 -5.63 8.10 -3.22
CA TRP A 55 -6.95 7.76 -3.74
C TRP A 55 -7.13 8.14 -5.21
N ASP A 56 -6.69 9.33 -5.62
CA ASP A 56 -6.78 9.75 -7.03
C ASP A 56 -6.01 8.80 -7.93
N LYS A 57 -4.82 8.36 -7.49
CA LYS A 57 -3.99 7.41 -8.24
C LYS A 57 -4.51 5.98 -8.20
N ALA A 58 -5.30 5.62 -7.18
CA ALA A 58 -5.89 4.30 -7.06
C ALA A 58 -7.18 4.17 -7.90
N ASN A 59 -7.87 5.27 -8.19
CA ASN A 59 -9.11 5.27 -8.98
C ASN A 59 -8.95 5.68 -10.45
N ASP A 60 -7.75 6.11 -10.87
CA ASP A 60 -7.37 6.26 -12.29
C ASP A 60 -7.15 4.89 -12.96
#